data_AF-A0A838KVD1-F1
#
_entry.id   AF-A0A838KVD1-F1
#
_cell.length_a   1.000
_cell.length_b   1.000
_cell.length_c   1.000
_cell.angle_alpha   90.00
_cell.angle_beta   90.00
_cell.angle_gamma   90.00
#
_symmetry.space_group_name_H-M   'P 1'
#
loop_
_entity.id
_entity.type
_entity.pdbx_description
1 polymer ?
#
loop_
_entity_poly.entity_id
_entity_poly.type
_entity_poly.pdbx_seq_one_letter_code
_entity_poly.pdbx_strand_id
1 'polypeptide(L)'
;DTQVDRHEVGVVFWISSVVALAFILWGVIAPTNFGTVTQAVFEWVVSNLGWFYLLAGNFLLVFVIILALSRYGKFRLGKEGEQREFSTFAWFAMMFQAGMGPSLIFWGVAEPLSHYSAPPFGMASPNTTEAAQVAMQYSYFHWTLHPWAMYAVVGLAVGYFSFRRDDPGLISPVFRPLLVFFLVMGPTAVQLGALTQGVGDYFGGLIPMSMRIESFDQDNA
;
A
#
# COMPACT_ATOMS: atom_id res chain seq x y z
N ASP A 1 -36.39 -19.46 18.41
CA ASP A 1 -35.47 -18.33 18.62
C ASP A 1 -34.55 -18.11 17.46
N THR A 2 -35.02 -17.34 16.48
CA THR A 2 -34.17 -16.73 15.45
C THR A 2 -33.65 -15.40 16.00
N GLN A 3 -32.52 -15.45 16.71
CA GLN A 3 -31.75 -14.24 16.99
C GLN A 3 -31.23 -13.72 15.64
N VAL A 4 -31.91 -12.71 15.09
CA VAL A 4 -31.39 -11.93 13.98
C VAL A 4 -30.24 -11.13 14.56
N ASP A 5 -29.03 -11.67 14.42
CA ASP A 5 -27.80 -11.00 14.82
C ASP A 5 -27.70 -9.70 14.01
N ARG A 6 -28.03 -8.57 14.65
CA ARG A 6 -27.88 -7.26 14.03
C ARG A 6 -26.38 -7.01 13.97
N HIS A 7 -25.77 -7.26 12.83
CA HIS A 7 -24.44 -6.76 12.53
C HIS A 7 -24.49 -5.23 12.62
N GLU A 8 -24.17 -4.68 13.79
CA GLU A 8 -24.03 -3.25 13.97
C GLU A 8 -22.89 -2.77 13.07
N VAL A 9 -23.19 -1.76 12.25
CA VAL A 9 -22.24 -1.25 11.28
C VAL A 9 -21.10 -0.58 12.04
N GLY A 10 -19.89 -1.15 11.96
CA GLY A 10 -18.76 -0.77 12.81
C GLY A 10 -18.24 0.66 12.55
N VAL A 11 -17.44 1.18 13.49
CA VAL A 11 -16.84 2.52 13.44
C VAL A 11 -16.09 2.78 12.13
N VAL A 12 -15.41 1.77 11.60
CA VAL A 12 -14.66 1.85 10.33
C VAL A 12 -15.57 2.23 9.16
N PHE A 13 -16.79 1.67 9.09
CA PHE A 13 -17.76 2.01 8.05
C PHE A 13 -18.14 3.48 8.14
N TRP A 14 -18.55 3.96 9.30
CA TRP A 14 -19.01 5.34 9.47
C TRP A 14 -17.93 6.36 9.16
N ILE A 15 -16.70 6.15 9.65
CA ILE A 15 -15.56 7.01 9.33
C ILE A 15 -15.31 7.00 7.81
N SER A 16 -15.28 5.82 7.19
CA SER A 16 -15.02 5.70 5.74
C SER A 16 -16.13 6.37 4.91
N SER A 17 -17.39 6.21 5.31
CA SER A 17 -18.54 6.85 4.64
C SER A 17 -18.50 8.37 4.75
N VAL A 18 -18.19 8.92 5.92
CA VAL A 18 -18.09 10.37 6.11
C VAL A 18 -16.95 10.94 5.26
N VAL A 19 -15.78 10.29 5.27
CA VAL A 19 -14.63 10.71 4.44
C VAL A 19 -14.99 10.64 2.95
N ALA A 20 -15.56 9.52 2.49
CA ALA A 20 -15.97 9.36 1.10
C ALA A 20 -17.00 10.43 0.67
N LEU A 21 -18.01 10.67 1.50
CA LEU A 21 -19.01 11.71 1.25
C LEU A 21 -18.38 13.10 1.20
N ALA A 22 -17.44 13.42 2.09
CA ALA A 22 -16.74 14.70 2.06
C ALA A 22 -15.97 14.90 0.75
N PHE A 23 -15.27 13.88 0.26
CA PHE A 23 -14.57 13.93 -1.04
C PHE A 23 -15.53 14.09 -2.22
N ILE A 24 -16.64 13.36 -2.23
CA ILE A 24 -17.68 13.48 -3.27
C ILE A 24 -18.27 14.90 -3.26
N LEU A 25 -18.64 15.41 -2.08
CA LEU A 25 -19.20 16.75 -1.94
C LEU A 25 -18.20 17.83 -2.39
N TRP A 26 -16.92 17.69 -2.07
CA TRP A 26 -15.89 18.62 -2.54
C TRP A 26 -15.80 18.62 -4.07
N GLY A 27 -15.81 17.46 -4.71
CA GLY A 27 -15.80 17.33 -6.17
C GLY A 27 -17.05 17.92 -6.84
N VAL A 28 -18.22 17.83 -6.19
CA VAL A 28 -19.48 18.39 -6.72
C VAL A 28 -19.59 19.90 -6.50
N ILE A 29 -19.20 20.40 -5.33
CA ILE A 29 -19.37 21.81 -4.94
C ILE A 29 -18.31 22.70 -5.60
N ALA A 30 -17.06 22.22 -5.70
CA ALA A 30 -15.94 23.00 -6.20
C ALA A 30 -15.07 22.19 -7.21
N PRO A 31 -15.63 21.76 -8.35
CA PRO A 31 -14.97 20.84 -9.28
C PRO A 31 -13.63 21.36 -9.82
N THR A 32 -13.55 22.67 -10.13
CA THR A 32 -12.30 23.29 -10.60
C THR A 32 -11.21 23.25 -9.53
N ASN A 33 -11.55 23.64 -8.30
CA ASN A 33 -10.61 23.60 -7.18
C ASN A 33 -10.18 22.16 -6.86
N PHE A 34 -11.12 21.21 -6.84
CA PHE A 34 -10.84 19.79 -6.67
C PHE A 34 -9.85 19.28 -7.71
N GLY A 35 -10.05 19.60 -8.99
CA GLY A 35 -9.14 19.21 -10.06
C GLY A 35 -7.75 19.83 -9.90
N THR A 36 -7.67 21.13 -9.58
CA THR A 36 -6.37 21.79 -9.36
C THR A 36 -5.60 21.19 -8.18
N VAL A 37 -6.26 20.95 -7.05
CA VAL A 37 -5.60 20.40 -5.86
C VAL A 37 -5.20 18.95 -6.07
N THR A 38 -6.08 18.11 -6.63
CA THR A 38 -5.75 16.70 -6.88
C THR A 38 -4.63 16.55 -7.91
N GLN A 39 -4.60 17.39 -8.95
CA GLN A 39 -3.49 17.43 -9.91
C GLN A 39 -2.17 17.86 -9.25
N ALA A 40 -2.18 18.91 -8.43
CA ALA A 40 -0.99 19.35 -7.71
C ALA A 40 -0.46 18.27 -6.75
N VAL A 41 -1.34 17.56 -6.06
CA VAL A 41 -0.97 16.42 -5.21
C VAL A 41 -0.42 15.27 -6.04
N PHE A 42 -1.06 14.93 -7.17
CA PHE A 42 -0.58 13.88 -8.08
C PHE A 42 0.83 14.19 -8.59
N GLU A 43 1.07 15.40 -9.09
CA GLU A 43 2.40 15.84 -9.55
C GLU A 43 3.42 15.79 -8.43
N TRP A 44 3.07 16.26 -7.23
CA TRP A 44 3.95 16.17 -6.07
C TRP A 44 4.32 14.72 -5.74
N VAL A 45 3.36 13.80 -5.74
CA VAL A 45 3.61 12.37 -5.48
C VAL A 45 4.52 11.78 -6.56
N VAL A 46 4.23 12.03 -7.84
CA VAL A 46 5.05 11.50 -8.95
C VAL A 46 6.48 12.02 -8.88
N SER A 47 6.66 13.33 -8.67
CA SER A 47 8.00 13.95 -8.64
C SER A 47 8.82 13.57 -7.40
N ASN A 48 8.19 13.41 -6.24
CA ASN A 48 8.91 13.18 -4.98
C ASN A 48 8.96 11.71 -4.56
N LEU A 49 7.93 10.92 -4.87
CA LEU A 49 7.81 9.52 -4.48
C LEU A 49 7.94 8.54 -5.64
N GLY A 50 8.06 9.00 -6.90
CA GLY A 50 8.18 8.12 -8.06
C GLY A 50 9.33 7.10 -7.93
N TRP A 51 10.49 7.52 -7.43
CA TRP A 51 11.62 6.62 -7.18
C TRP A 51 11.28 5.51 -6.17
N PHE A 52 10.52 5.85 -5.12
CA PHE A 52 10.11 4.89 -4.09
C PHE A 52 9.14 3.86 -4.68
N TYR A 53 8.18 4.30 -5.51
CA TYR A 53 7.27 3.39 -6.21
C TYR A 53 8.02 2.41 -7.12
N LEU A 54 9.02 2.88 -7.87
CA LEU A 54 9.85 2.04 -8.73
C LEU A 54 10.66 1.02 -7.93
N LEU A 55 11.31 1.45 -6.83
CA LEU A 55 12.08 0.54 -5.99
C LEU A 55 11.17 -0.48 -5.29
N ALA A 56 10.03 -0.05 -4.76
CA ALA A 56 9.07 -0.93 -4.10
C ALA A 56 8.52 -1.99 -5.06
N GLY A 57 8.13 -1.59 -6.28
CA GLY A 57 7.66 -2.54 -7.30
C GLY A 57 8.70 -3.59 -7.67
N ASN A 58 9.95 -3.17 -7.91
CA ASN A 58 11.04 -4.09 -8.21
C ASN A 58 11.39 -4.99 -7.02
N PHE A 59 11.40 -4.43 -5.80
CA PHE A 59 11.64 -5.18 -4.57
C PHE A 59 10.58 -6.27 -4.38
N LEU A 60 9.30 -5.95 -4.52
CA LEU A 60 8.21 -6.94 -4.34
C LEU A 60 8.30 -8.07 -5.38
N LEU A 61 8.66 -7.75 -6.62
CA LEU A 61 8.89 -8.75 -7.66
C LEU A 61 10.03 -9.70 -7.28
N VAL A 62 11.21 -9.16 -6.95
CA VAL A 62 12.36 -9.95 -6.54
C VAL A 62 12.04 -10.77 -5.29
N PHE A 63 11.35 -10.17 -4.32
CA PHE A 63 10.95 -10.82 -3.08
C PHE A 63 10.05 -12.04 -3.33
N VAL A 64 9.02 -11.93 -4.16
CA VAL A 64 8.14 -13.06 -4.48
C VAL A 64 8.87 -14.16 -5.24
N ILE A 65 9.76 -13.79 -6.17
CA ILE A 65 10.59 -14.77 -6.89
C ILE A 65 11.49 -15.53 -5.90
N ILE A 66 12.16 -14.82 -4.98
CA ILE A 66 12.98 -15.44 -3.94
C ILE A 66 12.13 -16.36 -3.07
N LEU A 67 10.95 -15.91 -2.62
CA LEU A 67 10.05 -16.74 -1.81
C LEU A 67 9.66 -18.02 -2.55
N ALA A 68 9.27 -17.92 -3.82
CA ALA A 68 8.86 -19.05 -4.64
C ALA A 68 10.00 -20.06 -4.85
N LEU A 69 11.23 -19.60 -5.04
CA LEU A 69 12.42 -20.45 -5.21
C LEU A 69 13.00 -20.97 -3.88
N SER A 70 12.68 -20.32 -2.77
CA SER A 70 13.17 -20.70 -1.44
C SER A 70 12.43 -21.91 -0.86
N ARG A 71 12.85 -22.35 0.33
CA ARG A 71 12.14 -23.35 1.13
C ARG A 71 10.67 -22.97 1.41
N TYR A 72 10.35 -21.67 1.43
CA TYR A 72 9.00 -21.20 1.71
C TYR A 72 8.03 -21.44 0.54
N GLY A 73 8.50 -21.57 -0.70
CA GLY A 73 7.65 -21.91 -1.85
C GLY A 73 7.04 -23.31 -1.78
N LYS A 74 7.60 -24.21 -0.95
CA LYS A 74 7.04 -25.55 -0.69
C LYS A 74 5.98 -25.55 0.41
N PHE A 75 5.83 -24.42 1.12
CA PHE A 75 4.87 -24.28 2.20
C PHE A 75 3.44 -24.24 1.65
N ARG A 76 2.55 -25.08 2.19
CA ARG A 76 1.13 -25.07 1.82
C ARG A 76 0.38 -24.08 2.71
N LEU A 77 -0.40 -23.21 2.08
CA LEU A 77 -1.31 -22.30 2.77
C LEU A 77 -2.56 -23.09 3.18
N GLY A 78 -2.69 -23.35 4.49
CA GLY A 78 -3.73 -24.19 5.06
C GLY A 78 -3.23 -24.93 6.30
N LYS A 79 -4.05 -25.84 6.82
CA LYS A 79 -3.67 -26.73 7.93
C LYS A 79 -2.77 -27.87 7.45
N GLU A 80 -2.10 -28.51 8.40
CA GLU A 80 -1.25 -29.66 8.08
C GLU A 80 -2.11 -30.81 7.54
N GLY A 81 -1.70 -31.35 6.39
CA GLY A 81 -2.43 -32.42 5.71
C GLY A 81 -3.61 -31.94 4.85
N GLU A 82 -3.93 -30.65 4.85
CA GLU A 82 -5.02 -30.11 4.03
C GLU A 82 -4.68 -30.21 2.53
N GLN A 83 -5.70 -30.58 1.74
CA GLN A 83 -5.60 -30.71 0.30
C GLN A 83 -6.13 -29.44 -0.39
N ARG A 84 -5.85 -29.32 -1.69
CA ARG A 84 -6.36 -28.21 -2.50
C ARG A 84 -7.87 -28.33 -2.62
N GLU A 85 -8.60 -27.27 -2.27
CA GLU A 85 -10.06 -27.22 -2.43
C GLU A 85 -10.48 -27.21 -3.92
N PHE A 86 -9.69 -26.54 -4.76
CA PHE A 86 -9.93 -26.43 -6.20
C PHE A 86 -8.85 -27.17 -7.00
N SER A 87 -9.26 -27.72 -8.14
CA SER A 87 -8.30 -28.26 -9.12
C SER A 87 -7.39 -27.16 -9.67
N THR A 88 -6.19 -27.51 -10.12
CA THR A 88 -5.25 -26.54 -10.69
C THR A 88 -5.86 -25.74 -11.85
N PHE A 89 -6.68 -26.39 -12.69
CA PHE A 89 -7.35 -25.73 -13.80
C PHE A 89 -8.41 -24.74 -13.33
N ALA A 90 -9.25 -25.14 -12.36
CA ALA A 90 -10.25 -24.24 -11.79
C ALA A 90 -9.61 -23.05 -11.08
N TRP A 91 -8.55 -23.28 -10.31
CA TRP A 91 -7.78 -22.22 -9.65
C TRP A 91 -7.19 -21.22 -10.64
N PHE A 92 -6.57 -21.72 -11.72
CA PHE A 92 -6.03 -20.87 -12.78
C PHE A 92 -7.12 -20.03 -13.46
N ALA A 93 -8.28 -20.63 -13.77
CA ALA A 93 -9.41 -19.92 -14.35
C ALA A 93 -9.94 -18.80 -13.43
N MET A 94 -10.03 -19.05 -12.11
CA MET A 94 -10.47 -18.04 -11.14
C MET A 94 -9.51 -16.84 -11.07
N MET A 95 -8.21 -17.04 -11.24
CA MET A 95 -7.24 -15.92 -11.28
C MET A 95 -7.51 -14.96 -12.44
N PHE A 96 -7.85 -15.48 -13.63
CA PHE A 96 -8.21 -14.65 -14.78
C PHE A 96 -9.52 -13.91 -14.57
N GLN A 97 -10.49 -14.53 -13.90
CA GLN A 97 -11.77 -13.88 -13.57
C GLN A 97 -11.59 -12.73 -12.58
N ALA A 98 -10.75 -12.90 -11.54
CA ALA A 98 -10.63 -11.94 -10.45
C ALA A 98 -9.78 -10.70 -10.79
N GLY A 99 -8.77 -10.83 -11.65
CA GLY A 99 -7.68 -9.86 -11.70
C GLY A 99 -7.85 -8.66 -12.65
N MET A 100 -8.48 -8.83 -13.82
CA MET A 100 -8.13 -7.95 -14.95
C MET A 100 -9.26 -7.56 -15.94
N GLY A 101 -10.53 -7.83 -15.63
CA GLY A 101 -11.64 -7.73 -16.60
C GLY A 101 -11.77 -6.38 -17.34
N PRO A 102 -12.26 -5.31 -16.71
CA PRO A 102 -12.52 -4.05 -17.43
C PRO A 102 -11.24 -3.32 -17.88
N SER A 103 -10.18 -3.39 -17.06
CA SER A 103 -8.98 -2.60 -17.29
C SER A 103 -8.20 -3.06 -18.53
N LEU A 104 -8.13 -4.37 -18.81
CA LEU A 104 -7.47 -4.86 -20.02
C LEU A 104 -8.25 -4.53 -21.29
N ILE A 105 -9.59 -4.47 -21.23
CA ILE A 105 -10.40 -4.09 -22.40
C ILE A 105 -10.11 -2.66 -22.80
N PHE A 106 -9.94 -1.77 -21.82
CA PHE A 106 -9.61 -0.37 -22.08
C PHE A 106 -8.12 -0.17 -22.40
N TRP A 107 -7.25 -0.49 -21.46
CA TRP A 107 -5.82 -0.20 -21.55
C TRP A 107 -5.05 -1.17 -22.46
N GLY A 108 -5.55 -2.37 -22.69
CA GLY A 108 -4.90 -3.34 -23.58
C GLY A 108 -4.80 -2.87 -25.03
N VAL A 109 -5.67 -1.96 -25.46
CA VAL A 109 -5.57 -1.27 -26.76
C VAL A 109 -5.05 0.15 -26.60
N ALA A 110 -5.56 0.89 -25.62
CA ALA A 110 -5.25 2.31 -25.47
C ALA A 110 -3.77 2.57 -25.15
N GLU A 111 -3.15 1.77 -24.29
CA GLU A 111 -1.77 2.00 -23.86
C GLU A 111 -0.75 1.73 -24.98
N PRO A 112 -0.75 0.56 -25.66
CA PRO A 112 0.17 0.35 -26.78
C PRO A 112 -0.03 1.38 -27.89
N LEU A 113 -1.28 1.77 -28.18
CA LEU A 113 -1.56 2.77 -29.21
C LEU A 113 -1.05 4.17 -28.81
N SER A 114 -1.17 4.53 -27.54
CA SER A 114 -0.62 5.77 -27.00
C SER A 114 0.90 5.79 -27.10
N HIS A 115 1.57 4.68 -26.78
CA HIS A 115 3.03 4.56 -26.87
C HIS A 115 3.53 4.45 -28.31
N TYR A 116 2.71 3.93 -29.23
CA TYR A 116 3.05 3.90 -30.66
C TYR A 116 3.06 5.30 -31.27
N SER A 117 2.08 6.13 -30.91
CA SER A 117 1.95 7.51 -31.40
C SER A 117 2.85 8.49 -30.63
N ALA A 118 3.16 8.22 -29.37
CA ALA A 118 4.09 8.98 -28.54
C ALA A 118 5.03 8.04 -27.77
N PRO A 119 6.11 7.55 -28.41
CA PRO A 119 7.05 6.63 -27.78
C PRO A 119 7.63 7.15 -26.47
N PRO A 120 7.59 6.36 -25.38
CA PRO A 120 8.16 6.74 -24.10
C PRO A 120 9.62 7.20 -24.25
N PHE A 121 10.00 8.24 -23.50
CA PHE A 121 11.36 8.79 -23.46
C PHE A 121 12.00 9.10 -24.83
N GLY A 122 11.20 9.28 -25.89
CA GLY A 122 11.71 9.53 -27.24
C GLY A 122 12.53 8.37 -27.83
N MET A 123 12.30 7.13 -27.38
CA MET A 123 13.08 5.96 -27.79
C MET A 123 12.91 5.55 -29.25
N ALA A 124 11.89 6.07 -29.94
CA ALA A 124 11.64 5.82 -31.35
C ALA A 124 10.89 7.00 -31.98
N SER A 125 10.94 7.09 -33.32
CA SER A 125 10.09 8.01 -34.07
C SER A 125 8.62 7.55 -34.00
N PRO A 126 7.67 8.46 -33.77
CA PRO A 126 6.25 8.14 -33.77
C PRO A 126 5.78 7.36 -35.00
N ASN A 127 4.87 6.42 -34.79
CA ASN A 127 4.20 5.66 -35.85
C ASN A 127 5.12 4.85 -36.78
N THR A 128 6.27 4.38 -36.27
CA THR A 128 7.17 3.47 -37.00
C THR A 128 7.15 2.06 -36.43
N THR A 129 7.72 1.11 -37.16
CA THR A 129 7.87 -0.29 -36.70
C THR A 129 8.64 -0.36 -35.38
N GLU A 130 9.65 0.49 -35.21
CA GLU A 130 10.45 0.59 -33.98
C GLU A 130 9.59 1.10 -32.81
N ALA A 131 8.75 2.12 -33.02
CA ALA A 131 7.81 2.60 -32.02
C ALA A 131 6.80 1.51 -31.60
N ALA A 132 6.36 0.66 -32.52
CA ALA A 132 5.47 -0.46 -32.20
C ALA A 132 6.15 -1.47 -31.26
N GLN A 133 7.44 -1.73 -31.44
CA GLN A 133 8.20 -2.61 -30.56
C GLN A 133 8.33 -2.00 -29.16
N VAL A 134 8.72 -0.72 -29.05
CA VAL A 134 8.83 -0.01 -27.77
C VAL A 134 7.49 0.02 -27.04
N ALA A 135 6.41 0.32 -27.77
CA ALA A 135 5.05 0.36 -27.22
C ALA A 135 4.63 -0.96 -26.57
N MET A 136 4.87 -2.07 -27.26
CA MET A 136 4.57 -3.41 -26.72
C MET A 136 5.46 -3.77 -25.54
N GLN A 137 6.75 -3.38 -25.55
CA GLN A 137 7.65 -3.62 -24.41
C GLN A 137 7.15 -2.95 -23.14
N TYR A 138 6.74 -1.68 -23.21
CA TYR A 138 6.20 -0.95 -22.05
C TYR A 138 4.87 -1.50 -21.58
N SER A 139 3.98 -1.83 -22.53
CA SER A 139 2.70 -2.43 -22.20
C SER A 139 2.89 -3.79 -21.49
N TYR A 140 3.82 -4.63 -21.95
CA TYR A 140 4.14 -5.87 -21.24
C TYR A 140 4.77 -5.60 -19.88
N PHE A 141 5.65 -4.62 -19.75
CA PHE A 141 6.24 -4.26 -18.47
C PHE A 141 5.16 -3.86 -17.44
N HIS A 142 4.17 -3.07 -17.84
CA HIS A 142 3.12 -2.61 -16.93
C HIS A 142 2.08 -3.68 -16.57
N TRP A 143 1.80 -4.63 -17.47
CA TRP A 143 0.68 -5.58 -17.30
C TRP A 143 1.10 -7.02 -16.94
N THR A 144 2.41 -7.28 -16.82
CA THR A 144 2.92 -8.62 -16.47
C THR A 144 3.45 -8.65 -15.04
N LEU A 145 4.72 -8.94 -14.82
CA LEU A 145 5.22 -9.48 -13.56
C LEU A 145 5.04 -8.55 -12.36
N HIS A 146 5.25 -7.23 -12.51
CA HIS A 146 5.22 -6.28 -11.40
C HIS A 146 3.86 -6.22 -10.68
N PRO A 147 2.71 -5.94 -11.33
CA PRO A 147 1.42 -5.94 -10.63
C PRO A 147 1.05 -7.31 -10.05
N TRP A 148 1.35 -8.41 -10.76
CA TRP A 148 1.09 -9.77 -10.25
C TRP A 148 1.93 -10.09 -9.01
N ALA A 149 3.16 -9.61 -8.92
CA ALA A 149 3.98 -9.75 -7.73
C ALA A 149 3.37 -9.00 -6.53
N MET A 150 2.83 -7.79 -6.74
CA MET A 150 2.14 -7.05 -5.68
C MET A 150 0.91 -7.82 -5.18
N TYR A 151 0.09 -8.35 -6.09
CA TYR A 151 -1.03 -9.21 -5.74
C TYR A 151 -0.61 -10.48 -5.02
N ALA A 152 0.48 -11.12 -5.45
CA ALA A 152 1.02 -12.30 -4.79
C ALA A 152 1.45 -11.99 -3.36
N VAL A 153 2.15 -10.89 -3.08
CA VAL A 153 2.53 -10.53 -1.70
C VAL A 153 1.32 -10.35 -0.80
N VAL A 154 0.33 -9.56 -1.24
CA VAL A 154 -0.88 -9.31 -0.44
C VAL A 154 -1.69 -10.59 -0.27
N GLY A 155 -1.89 -11.35 -1.35
CA GLY A 155 -2.61 -12.63 -1.33
C GLY A 155 -1.94 -13.69 -0.45
N LEU A 156 -0.60 -13.78 -0.48
CA LEU A 156 0.16 -14.65 0.41
C LEU A 156 0.02 -14.23 1.86
N ALA A 157 0.05 -12.93 2.15
CA ALA A 157 -0.10 -12.42 3.50
C ALA A 157 -1.51 -12.73 4.04
N VAL A 158 -2.56 -12.31 3.33
CA VAL A 158 -3.95 -12.58 3.73
C VAL A 158 -4.21 -14.09 3.81
N GLY A 159 -3.75 -14.85 2.82
CA GLY A 159 -3.92 -16.31 2.80
C GLY A 159 -3.20 -17.02 3.95
N TYR A 160 -2.00 -16.57 4.32
CA TYR A 160 -1.29 -17.12 5.48
C TYR A 160 -2.06 -16.86 6.79
N PHE A 161 -2.45 -15.61 7.05
CA PHE A 161 -3.15 -15.30 8.30
C PHE A 161 -4.54 -15.96 8.35
N SER A 162 -5.28 -15.95 7.25
CA SER A 162 -6.63 -16.52 7.21
C SER A 162 -6.62 -18.05 7.30
N PHE A 163 -5.81 -18.72 6.47
CA PHE A 163 -5.88 -20.20 6.35
C PHE A 163 -4.89 -20.94 7.27
N ARG A 164 -3.75 -20.34 7.61
CA ARG A 164 -2.79 -20.99 8.53
C ARG A 164 -3.09 -20.62 9.98
N ARG A 165 -3.36 -19.34 10.27
CA ARG A 165 -3.53 -18.83 11.64
C ARG A 165 -4.98 -18.72 12.12
N ASP A 166 -5.96 -19.03 11.28
CA ASP A 166 -7.40 -18.86 11.57
C ASP A 166 -7.77 -17.42 11.99
N ASP A 167 -6.98 -16.44 11.53
CA ASP A 167 -7.35 -15.04 11.74
C ASP A 167 -8.56 -14.70 10.83
N PRO A 168 -9.39 -13.72 11.22
CA PRO A 168 -10.43 -13.20 10.33
C PRO A 168 -9.80 -12.78 9.01
N GLY A 169 -10.47 -13.01 7.88
CA GLY A 169 -10.04 -12.65 6.51
C GLY A 169 -9.97 -11.15 6.22
N LEU A 170 -9.53 -10.38 7.21
CA LEU A 170 -9.30 -8.95 7.19
C LEU A 170 -7.83 -8.70 6.85
N ILE A 171 -7.52 -7.49 6.37
CA ILE A 171 -6.11 -7.10 6.16
C ILE A 171 -5.44 -6.69 7.47
N SER A 172 -6.21 -6.29 8.49
CA SER A 172 -5.66 -5.78 9.74
C SER A 172 -4.80 -6.77 10.53
N PRO A 173 -5.08 -8.10 10.58
CA PRO A 173 -4.21 -9.07 11.23
C PRO A 173 -2.81 -9.15 10.60
N VAL A 174 -2.70 -8.93 9.29
CA VAL A 174 -1.42 -8.90 8.56
C VAL A 174 -0.49 -7.81 9.11
N PHE A 175 -1.05 -6.67 9.53
CA PHE A 175 -0.28 -5.54 10.05
C PHE A 175 -0.03 -5.62 11.56
N ARG A 176 -0.67 -6.52 12.31
CA ARG A 176 -0.44 -6.64 13.77
C ARG A 176 1.04 -6.86 14.11
N PRO A 177 1.79 -7.77 13.45
CA PRO A 177 3.21 -7.97 13.76
C PRO A 177 4.06 -6.75 13.42
N LEU A 178 3.73 -6.04 12.32
CA LEU A 178 4.41 -4.81 11.92
C LEU A 178 4.15 -3.67 12.90
N LEU A 179 2.91 -3.48 13.34
CA LEU A 179 2.56 -2.47 14.33
C LEU A 179 3.25 -2.72 15.66
N VAL A 180 3.28 -3.97 16.13
CA VAL A 180 4.03 -4.33 17.34
C VAL A 180 5.52 -4.07 17.16
N PHE A 181 6.10 -4.43 16.01
CA PHE A 181 7.51 -4.13 15.71
C PHE A 181 7.79 -2.62 15.72
N PHE A 182 6.95 -1.79 15.09
CA PHE A 182 7.12 -0.33 15.08
C PHE A 182 6.90 0.31 16.46
N LEU A 183 5.97 -0.22 17.27
CA LEU A 183 5.72 0.25 18.63
C LEU A 183 6.82 -0.13 19.62
N VAL A 184 7.48 -1.28 19.42
CA VAL A 184 8.49 -1.80 20.35
C VAL A 184 9.92 -1.43 19.92
N MET A 185 10.20 -1.44 18.62
CA MET A 185 11.55 -1.19 18.06
C MET A 185 11.64 0.04 17.17
N GLY A 186 10.53 0.67 16.78
CA GLY A 186 10.52 1.79 15.85
C GLY A 186 10.79 3.16 16.49
N PRO A 187 10.96 4.22 15.68
CA PRO A 187 11.19 5.59 16.14
C PRO A 187 10.05 6.10 17.04
N THR A 188 8.85 5.55 16.88
CA THR A 188 7.67 5.87 17.70
C THR A 188 7.87 5.54 19.18
N ALA A 189 8.57 4.44 19.50
CA ALA A 189 8.92 4.12 20.88
C ALA A 189 9.85 5.17 21.50
N VAL A 190 10.83 5.64 20.71
CA VAL A 190 11.76 6.70 21.09
C VAL A 190 11.02 8.03 21.23
N GLN A 191 10.08 8.35 20.35
CA GLN A 191 9.27 9.57 20.42
C GLN A 191 8.32 9.58 21.63
N LEU A 192 7.67 8.45 21.92
CA LEU A 192 6.83 8.29 23.11
C LEU A 192 7.66 8.32 24.40
N GLY A 193 8.84 7.70 24.37
CA GLY A 193 9.82 7.78 25.47
C GLY A 193 10.29 9.21 25.70
N ALA A 194 10.68 9.94 24.65
CA ALA A 194 11.10 11.33 24.73
C ALA A 194 9.97 12.27 25.20
N LEU A 195 8.73 12.02 24.80
CA LEU A 195 7.56 12.76 25.30
C LEU A 195 7.36 12.51 26.80
N THR A 196 7.38 11.24 27.21
CA THR A 196 7.19 10.86 28.63
C THR A 196 8.30 11.44 29.50
N GLN A 197 9.55 11.38 29.01
CA GLN A 197 10.70 11.96 29.68
C GLN A 197 10.62 13.49 29.72
N GLY A 198 10.30 14.15 28.61
CA GLY A 198 10.15 15.61 28.56
C GLY A 198 9.04 16.13 29.46
N VAL A 199 7.92 15.39 29.60
CA VAL A 199 6.86 15.69 30.57
C VAL A 199 7.37 15.50 32.00
N GLY A 200 8.12 14.42 32.27
CA GLY A 200 8.74 14.18 33.57
C GLY A 200 9.74 15.26 33.97
N ASP A 201 10.63 15.65 33.06
CA ASP A 201 11.64 16.69 33.26
C ASP A 201 11.00 18.06 33.45
N TYR A 202 9.93 18.36 32.70
CA TYR A 202 9.16 19.59 32.88
C TYR A 202 8.56 19.68 34.29
N PHE A 203 7.87 18.64 34.76
CA PHE A 203 7.25 18.64 36.08
C PHE A 203 8.29 18.59 37.22
N GLY A 204 9.38 17.83 37.03
CA GLY A 204 10.49 17.78 37.99
C GLY A 204 11.25 19.11 38.09
N GLY A 205 11.41 19.80 36.95
CA GLY A 205 12.07 21.10 36.86
C GLY A 205 11.17 22.29 37.18
N LEU A 206 9.85 22.10 37.30
CA LEU A 206 8.87 23.17 37.45
C LEU A 206 9.16 24.06 38.66
N ILE A 207 9.37 23.45 39.84
CA ILE A 207 9.62 24.20 41.08
C ILE A 207 11.02 24.85 41.09
N PRO A 208 12.12 24.13 40.78
CA PRO A 208 13.45 24.73 40.71
C PRO A 208 13.55 25.88 39.69
N MET A 209 12.93 25.73 38.51
CA MET A 209 12.99 26.77 37.47
C MET A 209 12.06 27.95 37.78
N SER A 210 10.88 27.72 38.35
CA SER A 210 9.95 28.81 38.70
C SER A 210 10.43 29.68 39.87
N MET A 211 11.28 29.12 40.73
CA MET A 211 11.85 29.81 41.90
C MET A 211 13.28 30.32 41.65
N ARG A 212 13.77 30.27 40.40
CA ARG A 212 15.09 30.77 40.04
C ARG A 212 15.04 32.30 39.92
N ILE A 213 15.71 32.99 40.84
CA ILE A 213 15.78 34.47 40.90
C ILE A 213 17.09 34.99 40.26
N GLU A 214 18.02 34.08 39.95
CA GLU A 214 19.27 34.40 39.25
C GLU A 214 18.98 34.83 37.80
N SER A 215 19.49 36.00 37.42
CA SER A 215 19.49 36.43 36.02
C SER A 215 20.44 35.53 35.22
N PHE A 216 20.03 35.16 34.01
CA PHE A 216 20.82 34.29 33.13
C PHE A 216 22.16 34.97 32.80
N ASP A 217 23.25 34.44 33.35
CA ASP A 217 24.61 34.92 33.12
C ASP A 217 25.32 33.98 32.13
N GLN A 218 25.88 34.52 31.04
CA GLN A 218 26.45 33.73 29.94
C GLN A 218 27.78 33.06 30.29
N ASP A 219 28.36 33.38 31.45
CA ASP A 219 29.71 32.95 31.83
C ASP A 219 29.77 31.56 32.49
N ASN A 220 28.63 30.94 32.82
CA ASN A 220 28.56 29.62 33.46
C ASN A 220 27.70 28.61 32.66
N ALA A 221 27.86 28.58 31.33
CA ALA A 221 27.33 27.50 30.49
C ALA A 221 28.20 26.23 30.55
#